data_AF-A0A7J8LZ37-F1
#
_entry.id   AF-A0A7J8LZ37-F1
#
_cell.length_a   1.000
_cell.length_b   1.000
_cell.length_c   1.000
_cell.angle_alpha   90.00
_cell.angle_beta   90.00
_cell.angle_gamma   90.00
#
_symmetry.space_group_name_H-M   'P 1'
#
loop_
_entity.id
_entity.type
_entity.pdbx_description
1 polymer ?
#
loop_
_entity_poly.entity_id
_entity_poly.type
_entity_poly.pdbx_seq_one_letter_code
_entity_poly.pdbx_strand_id
1 'polypeptide(L)'
;MQEEADLIDRDDQQKFLASADFLANHGLPKLISSMQTAATEVLKAKQLRDFFNTAILHETIMQILDMFLSMGSPHHWVDCLMPEDPRLYKLAKTSSDETNPPEFTKFDQLMVETREVLSRGSLGVMIDYVSEGPPTLWNFEESRGPCGVSSTNGRTFAEFSNVVELSLKAVAKALVEEKGFQSGGGNLTNGMPLARLLPRIAQICPTLVEEPSKNQFIQIIQSVPEVGLFFTLLYSNMSAS
;
A
#
# COMPACT_ATOMS: atom_id res chain seq x y z
N MET A 1 -6.17 0.54 43.17
CA MET A 1 -4.80 0.09 43.45
C MET A 1 -4.40 -0.84 42.33
N GLN A 2 -3.28 -0.51 41.68
CA GLN A 2 -2.64 -1.14 40.51
C GLN A 2 -3.38 -1.05 39.16
N GLU A 3 -3.31 0.13 38.54
CA GLU A 3 -3.08 0.21 37.09
C GLU A 3 -1.67 -0.35 36.85
N GLU A 4 -1.56 -1.63 36.52
CA GLU A 4 -0.40 -2.09 35.75
C GLU A 4 -0.64 -1.57 34.33
N ALA A 5 -0.11 -0.38 34.06
CA ALA A 5 0.24 -0.01 32.71
C ALA A 5 1.06 -1.18 32.17
N ASP A 6 0.46 -1.94 31.27
CA ASP A 6 1.00 -3.18 30.75
C ASP A 6 2.13 -2.84 29.77
N LEU A 7 3.19 -2.22 30.29
CA LEU A 7 4.35 -1.75 29.55
C LEU A 7 4.88 -2.92 28.73
N ILE A 8 4.97 -2.72 27.43
CA ILE A 8 5.65 -3.67 26.56
C ILE A 8 7.07 -3.87 27.07
N ASP A 9 7.48 -5.13 27.21
CA ASP A 9 8.86 -5.40 27.57
C ASP A 9 9.80 -4.95 26.44
N ARG A 10 10.98 -4.46 26.82
CA ARG A 10 11.95 -3.93 25.85
C ARG A 10 12.36 -5.00 24.81
N ASP A 11 12.40 -6.26 25.21
CA ASP A 11 12.72 -7.38 24.32
C ASP A 11 11.62 -7.60 23.27
N ASP A 12 10.35 -7.55 23.67
CA ASP A 12 9.20 -7.66 22.77
C ASP A 12 9.12 -6.48 21.80
N GLN A 13 9.41 -5.26 22.27
CA GLN A 13 9.50 -4.09 21.39
C GLN A 13 10.61 -4.24 20.34
N GLN A 14 11.78 -4.74 20.74
CA GLN A 14 12.90 -4.95 19.82
C GLN A 14 12.58 -6.04 18.80
N LYS A 15 11.94 -7.13 19.21
CA LYS A 15 11.46 -8.21 18.32
C LYS A 15 10.45 -7.68 17.31
N PHE A 16 9.50 -6.85 17.76
CA PHE A 16 8.50 -6.23 16.89
C PHE A 16 9.14 -5.28 15.87
N LEU A 17 10.03 -4.38 16.29
CA LEU A 17 10.72 -3.50 15.34
C LEU A 17 11.60 -4.28 14.36
N ALA A 18 12.23 -5.37 14.83
CA ALA A 18 13.03 -6.24 13.98
C ALA A 18 12.16 -6.98 12.94
N SER A 19 10.86 -7.18 13.15
CA SER A 19 9.99 -7.84 12.17
C SER A 19 9.78 -7.02 10.90
N ALA A 20 10.15 -5.73 10.90
CA ALA A 20 10.21 -4.94 9.67
C ALA A 20 11.19 -5.51 8.62
N ASP A 21 12.14 -6.36 9.04
CA ASP A 21 13.04 -7.09 8.15
C ASP A 21 12.31 -8.13 7.27
N PHE A 22 11.07 -8.50 7.63
CA PHE A 22 10.30 -9.53 6.93
C PHE A 22 10.06 -9.17 5.47
N LEU A 23 9.71 -7.91 5.19
CA LEU A 23 9.51 -7.44 3.82
C LEU A 23 10.78 -7.66 2.99
N ALA A 24 11.94 -7.28 3.52
CA ALA A 24 13.21 -7.39 2.78
C ALA A 24 13.64 -8.84 2.58
N ASN A 25 13.44 -9.70 3.58
CA ASN A 25 13.98 -11.07 3.58
C ASN A 25 13.02 -12.12 3.00
N HIS A 26 11.70 -11.91 3.10
CA HIS A 26 10.68 -12.91 2.76
C HIS A 26 9.55 -12.34 1.89
N GLY A 27 9.16 -11.09 2.12
CA GLY A 27 8.07 -10.44 1.41
C GLY A 27 8.39 -10.04 -0.02
N LEU A 28 9.62 -9.57 -0.27
CA LEU A 28 10.03 -8.99 -1.55
C LEU A 28 9.92 -9.98 -2.72
N PRO A 29 10.32 -11.27 -2.61
CA PRO A 29 10.06 -12.25 -3.66
C PRO A 29 8.58 -12.43 -4.00
N LYS A 30 7.69 -12.46 -3.00
CA LYS A 30 6.23 -12.58 -3.18
C LYS A 30 5.66 -11.33 -3.85
N LEU A 31 6.13 -10.15 -3.43
CA LEU A 31 5.77 -8.86 -4.03
C LEU A 31 6.20 -8.79 -5.51
N ILE A 32 7.45 -9.18 -5.81
CA ILE A 32 7.98 -9.20 -7.18
C ILE A 32 7.16 -10.15 -8.07
N SER A 33 6.91 -11.38 -7.61
CA SER A 33 6.11 -12.35 -8.36
C SER A 33 4.70 -11.83 -8.64
N SER A 34 4.08 -11.19 -7.65
CA SER A 34 2.73 -10.64 -7.77
C SER A 34 2.68 -9.46 -8.75
N MET A 35 3.64 -8.54 -8.64
CA MET A 35 3.77 -7.40 -9.55
C MET A 35 4.10 -7.84 -10.99
N GLN A 36 4.95 -8.85 -11.16
CA GLN A 36 5.26 -9.45 -12.46
C GLN A 36 4.01 -10.09 -13.09
N THR A 37 3.19 -10.76 -12.30
CA THR A 37 1.93 -11.34 -12.76
C THR A 37 0.98 -10.25 -13.26
N ALA A 38 0.76 -9.20 -12.47
CA ALA A 38 -0.08 -8.06 -12.86
C ALA A 38 0.44 -7.37 -14.13
N ALA A 39 1.76 -7.12 -14.22
CA ALA A 39 2.39 -6.54 -15.39
C ALA A 39 2.23 -7.42 -16.64
N THR A 40 2.37 -8.74 -16.50
CA THR A 40 2.19 -9.69 -17.60
C THR A 40 0.75 -9.65 -18.11
N GLU A 41 -0.23 -9.62 -17.22
CA GLU A 41 -1.64 -9.57 -17.58
C GLU A 41 -2.03 -8.28 -18.32
N VAL A 42 -1.48 -7.13 -17.91
CA VAL A 42 -1.76 -5.84 -18.58
C VAL A 42 -0.99 -5.72 -19.90
N LEU A 43 0.22 -6.25 -19.98
CA LEU A 43 1.09 -6.14 -21.16
C LEU A 43 0.86 -7.23 -22.20
N LYS A 44 0.14 -8.33 -21.89
CA LYS A 44 -0.11 -9.45 -22.82
C LYS A 44 -0.76 -9.03 -24.15
N ALA A 45 -1.59 -7.99 -24.11
CA ALA A 45 -2.30 -7.47 -25.27
C ALA A 45 -1.47 -6.45 -26.08
N LYS A 46 -0.27 -6.10 -25.60
CA LYS A 46 0.58 -5.04 -26.17
C LYS A 46 1.76 -5.64 -26.92
N GLN A 47 2.11 -5.03 -28.03
CA GLN A 47 3.24 -5.42 -28.86
C GLN A 47 4.45 -4.52 -28.61
N LEU A 48 5.65 -5.06 -28.83
CA LEU A 48 6.91 -4.31 -28.73
C LEU A 48 7.00 -3.09 -29.67
N ARG A 49 6.18 -3.08 -30.73
CA ARG A 49 6.09 -2.00 -31.72
C ARG A 49 5.08 -0.92 -31.35
N ASP A 50 4.24 -1.16 -30.35
CA ASP A 50 3.21 -0.22 -29.93
C ASP A 50 3.86 1.04 -29.38
N PHE A 51 3.32 2.19 -29.78
CA PHE A 51 3.83 3.49 -29.38
C PHE A 51 3.19 3.91 -28.07
N PHE A 52 4.04 4.19 -27.09
CA PHE A 52 3.67 4.70 -25.79
C PHE A 52 4.07 6.17 -25.69
N ASN A 53 3.08 7.02 -25.46
CA ASN A 53 3.31 8.39 -25.01
C ASN A 53 3.17 8.47 -23.48
N THR A 54 3.39 9.66 -22.92
CA THR A 54 3.28 9.90 -21.47
C THR A 54 1.93 9.46 -20.90
N ALA A 55 0.82 9.73 -21.61
CA ALA A 55 -0.52 9.37 -21.15
C ALA A 55 -0.74 7.85 -21.14
N ILE A 56 -0.38 7.16 -22.24
CA ILE A 56 -0.52 5.70 -22.35
C ILE A 56 0.38 4.98 -21.34
N LEU A 57 1.59 5.51 -21.09
CA LEU A 57 2.49 4.98 -20.08
C LEU A 57 1.91 5.13 -18.68
N HIS A 58 1.44 6.33 -18.33
CA HIS A 58 0.79 6.58 -17.05
C HIS A 58 -0.43 5.68 -16.85
N GLU A 59 -1.32 5.61 -17.83
CA GLU A 59 -2.50 4.75 -17.79
C GLU A 59 -2.12 3.27 -17.63
N THR A 60 -1.10 2.80 -18.36
CA THR A 60 -0.63 1.42 -18.26
C THR A 60 -0.04 1.12 -16.87
N ILE A 61 0.75 2.04 -16.29
CA ILE A 61 1.29 1.86 -14.93
C ILE A 61 0.15 1.84 -13.90
N MET A 62 -0.85 2.72 -14.05
CA MET A 62 -2.02 2.73 -13.17
C MET A 62 -2.82 1.43 -13.28
N GLN A 63 -3.02 0.89 -14.49
CA GLN A 63 -3.68 -0.41 -14.69
C GLN A 63 -2.89 -1.56 -14.05
N ILE A 64 -1.55 -1.53 -14.09
CA ILE A 64 -0.72 -2.54 -13.42
C ILE A 64 -0.88 -2.44 -11.90
N LEU A 65 -0.86 -1.23 -11.34
CA LEU A 65 -1.04 -1.02 -9.90
C LEU A 65 -2.44 -1.43 -9.43
N ASP A 66 -3.47 -1.08 -10.21
CA ASP A 66 -4.86 -1.44 -9.92
C ASP A 66 -5.08 -2.96 -9.98
N MET A 67 -4.56 -3.61 -11.03
CA MET A 67 -4.54 -5.06 -11.16
C MET A 67 -3.81 -5.69 -9.99
N PHE A 68 -2.63 -5.19 -9.62
CA PHE A 68 -1.86 -5.68 -8.48
C PHE A 68 -2.66 -5.57 -7.18
N LEU A 69 -3.20 -4.39 -6.84
CA LEU A 69 -3.95 -4.19 -5.60
C LEU A 69 -5.26 -5.01 -5.55
N SER A 70 -5.86 -5.27 -6.71
CA SER A 70 -7.07 -6.09 -6.85
C SER A 70 -6.79 -7.59 -7.05
N MET A 71 -5.52 -8.00 -7.17
CA MET A 71 -5.18 -9.39 -7.50
C MET A 71 -5.41 -10.31 -6.30
N GLY A 72 -6.16 -11.39 -6.48
CA GLY A 72 -6.37 -12.35 -5.40
C GLY A 72 -7.26 -11.80 -4.28
N SER A 73 -6.90 -12.07 -3.03
CA SER A 73 -7.66 -11.58 -1.86
C SER A 73 -7.42 -10.07 -1.68
N PRO A 74 -8.42 -9.28 -1.20
CA PRO A 74 -8.29 -7.83 -0.93
C PRO A 74 -7.10 -7.43 -0.04
N HIS A 75 -6.45 -8.39 0.61
CA HIS A 75 -5.32 -8.20 1.52
C HIS A 75 -4.08 -9.03 1.15
N HIS A 76 -3.99 -9.61 -0.06
CA HIS A 76 -2.85 -10.46 -0.45
C HIS A 76 -1.49 -9.74 -0.36
N TRP A 77 -1.48 -8.41 -0.50
CA TRP A 77 -0.31 -7.56 -0.35
C TRP A 77 0.14 -7.43 1.12
N VAL A 78 -0.77 -7.61 2.08
CA VAL A 78 -0.47 -7.66 3.53
C VAL A 78 0.46 -8.84 3.84
N ASP A 79 0.28 -9.96 3.15
CA ASP A 79 1.14 -11.14 3.31
C ASP A 79 2.57 -10.90 2.80
N CYS A 80 2.81 -9.82 2.06
CA CYS A 80 4.17 -9.38 1.70
C CYS A 80 4.81 -8.54 2.82
N LEU A 81 4.01 -7.87 3.65
CA LEU A 81 4.49 -6.98 4.71
C LEU A 81 4.63 -7.71 6.05
N MET A 82 3.78 -8.70 6.30
CA MET A 82 3.74 -9.43 7.55
C MET A 82 3.43 -10.92 7.32
N PRO A 83 3.96 -11.81 8.19
CA PRO A 83 3.60 -13.21 8.18
C PRO A 83 2.12 -13.42 8.52
N GLU A 84 1.52 -14.44 7.92
CA GLU A 84 0.13 -14.85 8.19
C GLU A 84 -0.05 -15.35 9.63
N ASP A 85 0.98 -16.02 10.18
CA ASP A 85 1.03 -16.47 11.57
C ASP A 85 2.32 -15.97 12.24
N PRO A 86 2.24 -15.17 13.32
CA PRO A 86 3.40 -14.68 14.08
C PRO A 86 4.34 -15.81 14.55
N ARG A 87 3.78 -16.99 14.82
CA ARG A 87 4.52 -18.16 15.31
C ARG A 87 5.42 -18.76 14.23
N LEU A 88 5.04 -18.64 12.96
CA LEU A 88 5.84 -19.12 11.82
C LEU A 88 7.06 -18.23 11.58
N TYR A 89 6.93 -16.92 11.81
CA TYR A 89 8.06 -15.99 11.74
C TYR A 89 9.07 -16.22 12.86
N LYS A 90 8.60 -16.50 14.08
CA LYS A 90 9.46 -16.90 15.21
C LYS A 90 10.26 -18.16 14.87
N LEU A 91 9.61 -19.18 14.30
CA LEU A 91 10.25 -20.45 13.92
C LEU A 91 11.35 -20.28 12.84
N ALA A 92 11.14 -19.36 11.88
CA ALA A 92 12.14 -19.05 10.85
C ALA A 92 13.38 -18.36 11.42
N LYS A 93 13.23 -17.64 12.54
CA LYS A 93 14.32 -16.89 13.20
C LYS A 93 15.03 -17.71 14.29
N THR A 94 14.33 -18.65 14.93
CA THR A 94 14.88 -19.55 15.96
C THR A 94 15.18 -20.93 15.37
N SER A 95 16.31 -21.06 14.69
CA SER A 95 16.94 -22.36 14.43
C SER A 95 17.64 -22.86 15.72
N SER A 96 16.90 -23.06 16.81
CA SER A 96 17.44 -23.72 18.00
C SER A 96 16.38 -24.54 18.70
N ASP A 97 16.73 -25.81 18.84
CA ASP A 97 16.11 -26.93 19.54
C ASP A 97 15.58 -26.52 20.94
N GLU A 98 14.28 -26.24 21.08
CA GLU A 98 13.62 -26.11 22.38
C GLU A 98 12.17 -26.60 22.30
N THR A 99 11.89 -27.66 23.06
CA THR A 99 10.65 -28.47 23.01
C THR A 99 9.61 -27.91 23.98
N ASN A 100 9.15 -26.67 23.77
CA ASN A 100 8.01 -26.11 24.52
C ASN A 100 7.05 -25.40 23.55
N PRO A 101 5.71 -25.55 23.72
CA PRO A 101 4.75 -24.84 22.88
C PRO A 101 4.96 -23.32 23.04
N PRO A 102 4.89 -22.54 21.93
CA PRO A 102 5.14 -21.11 21.99
C PRO A 102 4.03 -20.45 22.81
N GLU A 103 4.39 -19.98 24.01
CA GLU A 103 3.55 -19.12 24.83
C GLU A 103 3.21 -17.84 24.04
N PHE A 104 1.95 -17.42 24.07
CA PHE A 104 1.48 -16.25 23.31
C PHE A 104 2.00 -14.98 23.98
N THR A 105 2.95 -14.32 23.32
CA THR A 105 3.67 -13.15 23.83
C THR A 105 2.99 -11.83 23.43
N LYS A 106 3.33 -10.72 24.09
CA LYS A 106 2.90 -9.38 23.65
C LYS A 106 3.39 -9.05 22.23
N PHE A 107 4.54 -9.60 21.84
CA PHE A 107 4.99 -9.57 20.44
C PHE A 107 3.98 -10.24 19.49
N ASP A 108 3.48 -11.43 19.82
CA ASP A 108 2.49 -12.12 18.99
C ASP A 108 1.20 -11.31 18.87
N GLN A 109 0.76 -10.68 19.97
CA GLN A 109 -0.37 -9.77 19.99
C GLN A 109 -0.15 -8.55 19.07
N LEU A 110 0.99 -7.87 19.17
CA LEU A 110 1.32 -6.73 18.31
C LEU A 110 1.37 -7.11 16.83
N MET A 111 1.88 -8.29 16.50
CA MET A 111 1.91 -8.78 15.13
C MET A 111 0.48 -9.00 14.59
N VAL A 112 -0.43 -9.53 15.42
CA VAL A 112 -1.85 -9.69 15.06
C VAL A 112 -2.53 -8.34 14.90
N GLU A 113 -2.40 -7.43 15.86
CA GLU A 113 -3.00 -6.08 15.81
C GLU A 113 -2.50 -5.29 14.60
N THR A 114 -1.20 -5.37 14.30
CA THR A 114 -0.64 -4.72 13.11
C THR A 114 -1.23 -5.34 11.86
N ARG A 115 -1.31 -6.67 11.76
CA ARG A 115 -1.92 -7.35 10.60
C ARG A 115 -3.38 -6.95 10.42
N GLU A 116 -4.14 -6.77 11.50
CA GLU A 116 -5.49 -6.22 11.43
C GLU A 116 -5.51 -4.79 10.91
N VAL A 117 -4.64 -3.90 11.41
CA VAL A 117 -4.56 -2.52 10.91
C VAL A 117 -4.23 -2.48 9.42
N LEU A 118 -3.32 -3.35 8.96
CA LEU A 118 -2.97 -3.46 7.54
C LEU A 118 -4.12 -4.04 6.69
N SER A 119 -4.88 -5.00 7.25
CA SER A 119 -6.02 -5.64 6.59
C SER A 119 -7.32 -4.85 6.71
N ARG A 120 -7.37 -3.80 7.53
CA ARG A 120 -8.50 -2.87 7.61
C ARG A 120 -8.47 -1.99 6.37
N GLY A 121 -9.04 -2.52 5.28
CA GLY A 121 -9.11 -1.87 3.99
C GLY A 121 -9.96 -2.65 3.00
N SER A 122 -11.28 -2.48 3.01
CA SER A 122 -12.11 -3.11 1.99
C SER A 122 -12.11 -2.23 0.74
N LEU A 123 -11.50 -2.73 -0.33
CA LEU A 123 -11.53 -2.14 -1.69
C LEU A 123 -12.95 -2.09 -2.31
N GLY A 124 -14.00 -2.34 -1.53
CA GLY A 124 -15.36 -2.59 -2.01
C GLY A 124 -16.40 -1.50 -1.74
N VAL A 125 -16.07 -0.37 -1.12
CA VAL A 125 -17.10 0.64 -0.74
C VAL A 125 -16.95 2.02 -1.41
N MET A 126 -15.81 2.32 -2.05
CA MET A 126 -15.61 3.62 -2.71
C MET A 126 -15.75 3.60 -4.23
N ILE A 127 -15.69 2.43 -4.88
CA ILE A 127 -15.85 2.35 -6.34
C ILE A 127 -17.33 2.55 -6.76
N ASP A 128 -18.30 2.29 -5.90
CA ASP A 128 -19.71 2.62 -6.18
C ASP A 128 -20.02 4.12 -6.04
N TYR A 129 -19.29 4.86 -5.20
CA TYR A 129 -19.54 6.30 -4.97
C TYR A 129 -18.91 7.22 -6.03
N VAL A 130 -17.98 6.72 -6.83
CA VAL A 130 -17.30 7.50 -7.88
C VAL A 130 -17.85 7.20 -9.28
N SER A 131 -18.66 6.13 -9.42
CA SER A 131 -19.26 5.73 -10.71
C SER A 131 -20.62 6.38 -11.01
N GLU A 132 -21.35 6.86 -9.99
CA GLU A 132 -22.56 7.66 -10.21
C GLU A 132 -22.24 9.15 -10.17
N GLY A 133 -22.39 9.82 -11.32
CA GLY A 133 -22.17 11.24 -11.50
C GLY A 133 -23.02 12.13 -10.57
N PRO A 134 -22.76 13.45 -10.57
CA PRO A 134 -23.42 14.37 -9.64
C PRO A 134 -24.95 14.30 -9.80
N PRO A 135 -25.73 14.14 -8.72
CA PRO A 135 -27.18 14.14 -8.81
C PRO A 135 -27.64 15.55 -9.16
N THR A 136 -27.89 15.77 -10.46
CA THR A 136 -28.66 16.91 -10.92
C THR A 136 -30.09 16.74 -10.43
N LEU A 137 -30.47 17.63 -9.50
CA LEU A 137 -31.79 18.22 -9.36
C LEU A 137 -32.98 17.25 -9.57
N TRP A 138 -33.32 16.48 -8.54
CA TRP A 138 -34.70 16.05 -8.31
C TRP A 138 -35.23 16.64 -7.00
N ASN A 139 -35.89 17.78 -7.17
CA ASN A 139 -37.11 18.25 -6.50
C ASN A 139 -37.45 17.71 -5.09
N PHE A 140 -37.39 18.67 -4.17
CA PHE A 140 -38.33 18.96 -3.08
C PHE A 140 -39.73 18.33 -3.23
N GLU A 141 -40.11 17.39 -2.34
CA GLU A 141 -41.34 17.45 -1.52
C GLU A 141 -41.43 16.31 -0.48
N GLU A 142 -41.42 16.71 0.78
CA GLU A 142 -42.28 16.28 1.90
C GLU A 142 -42.62 14.78 2.12
N SER A 143 -42.08 14.20 3.21
CA SER A 143 -42.91 13.59 4.26
C SER A 143 -42.12 13.30 5.55
N ARG A 144 -42.70 13.76 6.67
CA ARG A 144 -42.20 13.65 8.04
C ARG A 144 -42.25 12.21 8.57
N GLY A 145 -41.19 11.79 9.25
CA GLY A 145 -41.15 10.67 10.20
C GLY A 145 -39.85 10.75 11.02
N PRO A 146 -39.87 10.51 12.34
CA PRO A 146 -38.79 10.97 13.23
C PRO A 146 -37.56 10.09 13.07
N CYS A 147 -36.48 10.66 12.54
CA CYS A 147 -35.17 10.05 12.58
C CYS A 147 -34.72 9.93 14.05
N GLY A 148 -34.60 8.67 14.50
CA GLY A 148 -33.84 8.33 15.69
C GLY A 148 -32.40 8.78 15.50
N VAL A 149 -31.96 9.64 16.42
CA VAL A 149 -30.55 10.01 16.57
C VAL A 149 -29.81 8.77 17.06
N SER A 150 -28.84 8.30 16.29
CA SER A 150 -27.68 7.60 16.84
C SER A 150 -26.43 8.07 16.12
N SER A 151 -25.75 8.96 16.84
CA SER A 151 -24.33 9.20 16.86
C SER A 151 -23.65 9.53 15.53
N THR A 152 -23.55 10.83 15.28
CA THR A 152 -22.37 11.43 14.69
C THR A 152 -21.12 10.88 15.39
N ASN A 153 -20.37 10.03 14.71
CA ASN A 153 -18.92 9.94 14.84
C ASN A 153 -18.37 9.83 13.42
N GLY A 154 -18.46 10.96 12.71
CA GLY A 154 -17.72 11.20 11.48
C GLY A 154 -16.23 11.15 11.78
N ARG A 155 -15.64 9.99 11.57
CA ARG A 155 -14.21 9.82 11.39
C ARG A 155 -14.01 8.60 10.50
N THR A 156 -14.37 8.75 9.23
CA THR A 156 -13.97 7.80 8.20
C THR A 156 -12.46 7.73 8.21
N PHE A 157 -11.93 6.66 8.79
CA PHE A 157 -10.51 6.36 8.72
C PHE A 157 -10.11 6.31 7.24
N ALA A 158 -9.04 7.01 6.87
CA ALA A 158 -8.38 6.67 5.61
C ALA A 158 -7.80 5.26 5.84
N GLU A 159 -8.47 4.25 5.29
CA GLU A 159 -8.03 2.87 5.38
C GLU A 159 -6.58 2.74 4.92
N PHE A 160 -5.79 1.91 5.60
CA PHE A 160 -4.36 1.78 5.29
C PHE A 160 -4.15 1.38 3.82
N SER A 161 -5.04 0.55 3.27
CA SER A 161 -5.06 0.21 1.84
C SER A 161 -5.21 1.43 0.94
N ASN A 162 -6.08 2.38 1.28
CA ASN A 162 -6.25 3.62 0.52
C ASN A 162 -5.00 4.51 0.59
N VAL A 163 -4.34 4.57 1.75
CA VAL A 163 -3.07 5.29 1.90
C VAL A 163 -1.98 4.68 1.02
N VAL A 164 -1.88 3.34 1.00
CA VAL A 164 -0.93 2.62 0.14
C VAL A 164 -1.23 2.86 -1.34
N GLU A 165 -2.49 2.78 -1.74
CA GLU A 165 -2.93 3.06 -3.11
C GLU A 165 -2.59 4.48 -3.55
N LEU A 166 -2.98 5.49 -2.76
CA LEU A 166 -2.69 6.90 -3.07
C LEU A 166 -1.19 7.18 -3.12
N SER A 167 -0.41 6.59 -2.22
CA SER A 167 1.05 6.71 -2.21
C SER A 167 1.68 6.10 -3.46
N LEU A 168 1.26 4.90 -3.86
CA LEU A 168 1.73 4.23 -5.08
C LEU A 168 1.36 5.03 -6.33
N LYS A 169 0.12 5.54 -6.41
CA LYS A 169 -0.33 6.39 -7.52
C LYS A 169 0.47 7.69 -7.61
N ALA A 170 0.76 8.33 -6.48
CA ALA A 170 1.59 9.54 -6.44
C ALA A 170 3.01 9.29 -6.95
N VAL A 171 3.65 8.19 -6.53
CA VAL A 171 4.97 7.78 -7.01
C VAL A 171 4.94 7.44 -8.50
N ALA A 172 3.94 6.69 -8.97
CA ALA A 172 3.79 6.35 -10.38
C ALA A 172 3.63 7.59 -11.27
N LYS A 173 2.87 8.59 -10.80
CA LYS A 173 2.74 9.86 -11.50
C LYS A 173 4.09 10.58 -11.60
N ALA A 174 4.79 10.72 -10.48
CA ALA A 174 6.10 11.37 -10.46
C ALA A 174 7.15 10.63 -11.31
N LEU A 175 7.08 9.29 -11.34
CA LEU A 175 7.94 8.45 -12.16
C LEU A 175 7.77 8.79 -13.65
N VAL A 176 6.53 8.89 -14.14
CA VAL A 176 6.25 9.22 -15.55
C VAL A 176 6.69 10.65 -15.89
N GLU A 177 6.64 11.55 -14.93
CA GLU A 177 7.13 12.92 -15.05
C GLU A 177 8.67 13.03 -14.93
N GLU A 178 9.35 11.95 -14.53
CA GLU A 178 10.79 11.95 -14.33
C GLU A 178 11.55 12.18 -15.63
N LYS A 179 12.58 13.02 -15.54
CA LYS A 179 13.42 13.42 -16.69
C LYS A 179 14.17 12.25 -17.34
N GLY A 180 14.19 11.07 -16.73
CA GLY A 180 14.78 9.84 -17.28
C GLY A 180 14.16 9.43 -18.62
N PHE A 181 12.90 9.76 -18.87
CA PHE A 181 12.25 9.46 -20.14
C PHE A 181 12.54 10.46 -21.28
N GLN A 182 13.33 11.51 -21.02
CA GLN A 182 13.63 12.58 -21.99
C GLN A 182 15.01 12.44 -22.67
N SER A 183 15.88 11.54 -22.18
CA SER A 183 17.27 11.45 -22.67
C SER A 183 17.41 10.61 -23.94
N GLY A 184 17.91 11.23 -25.03
CA GLY A 184 18.33 10.54 -26.26
C GLY A 184 17.26 10.49 -27.37
N GLY A 185 17.07 11.60 -28.09
CA GLY A 185 16.48 11.63 -29.44
C GLY A 185 14.99 11.30 -29.60
N GLY A 186 14.27 11.02 -28.51
CA GLY A 186 12.84 10.74 -28.51
C GLY A 186 12.24 11.15 -27.18
N ASN A 187 11.37 12.15 -27.22
CA ASN A 187 10.56 12.57 -26.09
C ASN A 187 9.30 11.69 -26.04
N LEU A 188 8.89 11.24 -24.85
CA LEU A 188 7.61 10.51 -24.67
C LEU A 188 6.42 11.30 -25.22
N THR A 189 6.53 12.62 -25.39
CA THR A 189 5.49 13.46 -26.01
C THR A 189 5.13 13.01 -27.43
N ASN A 190 6.08 12.46 -28.19
CA ASN A 190 5.86 12.06 -29.58
C ASN A 190 5.58 10.55 -29.74
N GLY A 191 5.54 9.83 -28.62
CA GLY A 191 5.41 8.37 -28.61
C GLY A 191 6.73 7.65 -28.83
N MET A 192 6.94 6.55 -28.10
CA MET A 192 8.10 5.67 -28.20
C MET A 192 7.63 4.21 -28.28
N PRO A 193 8.20 3.38 -29.17
CA PRO A 193 7.86 1.96 -29.19
C PRO A 193 8.22 1.29 -27.86
N LEU A 194 7.38 0.39 -27.38
CA LEU A 194 7.56 -0.34 -26.12
C LEU A 194 8.95 -0.99 -26.00
N ALA A 195 9.50 -1.53 -27.10
CA ALA A 195 10.86 -2.10 -27.15
C ALA A 195 11.96 -1.11 -26.72
N ARG A 196 11.79 0.19 -26.97
CA ARG A 196 12.74 1.25 -26.57
C ARG A 196 12.41 1.83 -25.20
N LEU A 197 11.17 1.66 -24.74
CA LEU A 197 10.74 2.12 -23.44
C LEU A 197 11.22 1.20 -22.31
N LEU A 198 11.18 -0.12 -22.52
CA LEU A 198 11.60 -1.10 -21.49
C LEU A 198 13.03 -0.86 -20.96
N PRO A 199 14.06 -0.65 -21.81
CA PRO A 199 15.40 -0.33 -21.34
C PRO A 199 15.47 1.00 -20.58
N ARG A 200 14.62 1.99 -20.91
CA ARG A 200 14.57 3.26 -20.18
C ARG A 200 13.96 3.12 -18.80
N ILE A 201 12.88 2.35 -18.67
CA ILE A 201 12.29 2.03 -17.36
C ILE A 201 13.33 1.34 -16.47
N ALA A 202 14.10 0.39 -17.02
CA ALA A 202 15.16 -0.29 -16.28
C ALA A 202 16.29 0.65 -15.80
N GLN A 203 16.56 1.74 -16.52
CA GLN A 203 17.55 2.75 -16.14
C GLN A 203 17.08 3.69 -15.00
N ILE A 204 15.79 3.72 -14.72
CA ILE A 204 15.20 4.52 -13.64
C ILE A 204 15.17 3.74 -12.32
N CYS A 205 15.25 2.41 -12.35
CA CYS A 205 15.30 1.59 -11.14
C CYS A 205 16.33 2.04 -10.08
N PRO A 206 17.57 2.47 -10.42
CA PRO A 206 18.51 2.96 -9.43
C PRO A 206 18.08 4.25 -8.72
N THR A 207 17.39 5.18 -9.40
CA THR A 207 16.92 6.44 -8.77
C THR A 207 15.77 6.19 -7.79
N LEU A 208 15.00 5.12 -7.99
CA LEU A 208 13.96 4.66 -7.06
C LEU A 208 14.54 4.07 -5.76
N VAL A 209 15.79 3.58 -5.77
CA VAL A 209 16.45 2.89 -4.64
C VAL A 209 17.60 3.74 -4.05
N GLU A 210 17.64 5.03 -4.36
CA GLU A 210 18.60 5.97 -3.77
C GLU A 210 18.42 6.12 -2.25
N GLU A 211 19.45 6.66 -1.60
CA GLU A 211 19.44 6.95 -0.16
C GLU A 211 18.15 7.70 0.25
N PRO A 212 17.49 7.34 1.38
CA PRO A 212 16.21 7.92 1.77
C PRO A 212 16.18 9.45 1.85
N SER A 213 17.31 10.09 2.16
CA SER A 213 17.45 11.55 2.25
C SER A 213 17.49 12.24 0.88
N LYS A 214 17.90 11.53 -0.17
CA LYS A 214 18.04 12.03 -1.56
C LYS A 214 16.90 11.57 -2.47
N ASN A 215 16.19 10.52 -2.05
CA ASN A 215 15.14 9.90 -2.82
C ASN A 215 13.87 10.78 -2.85
N GLN A 216 13.63 11.43 -4.00
CA GLN A 216 12.46 12.28 -4.22
C GLN A 216 11.13 11.52 -4.04
N PHE A 217 11.09 10.21 -4.31
CA PHE A 217 9.88 9.41 -4.20
C PHE A 217 9.48 9.19 -2.75
N ILE A 218 10.45 9.01 -1.85
CA ILE A 218 10.19 8.94 -0.40
C ILE A 218 9.62 10.27 0.10
N GLN A 219 10.14 11.40 -0.39
CA GLN A 219 9.60 12.73 -0.05
C GLN A 219 8.18 12.92 -0.58
N ILE A 220 7.89 12.43 -1.78
CA ILE A 220 6.53 12.45 -2.34
C ILE A 220 5.56 11.68 -1.45
N ILE A 221 5.91 10.45 -1.04
CA ILE A 221 5.06 9.66 -0.13
C ILE A 221 4.82 10.41 1.18
N GLN A 222 5.86 11.02 1.77
CA GLN A 222 5.73 11.81 2.99
C GLN A 222 4.84 13.06 2.83
N SER A 223 4.74 13.60 1.61
CA SER A 223 3.91 14.77 1.31
C SER A 223 2.42 14.45 1.11
N VAL A 224 2.06 13.17 0.98
CA VAL A 224 0.67 12.74 0.82
C VAL A 224 -0.09 12.99 2.13
N PRO A 225 -1.14 13.84 2.14
CA PRO A 225 -1.82 14.24 3.37
C PRO A 225 -2.48 13.05 4.10
N GLU A 226 -2.94 12.05 3.35
CA GLU A 226 -3.55 10.83 3.89
C GLU A 226 -2.56 10.02 4.73
N VAL A 227 -1.27 10.05 4.40
CA VAL A 227 -0.22 9.40 5.19
C VAL A 227 -0.12 10.05 6.58
N GLY A 228 -0.06 11.38 6.62
CA GLY A 228 0.00 12.14 7.88
C GLY A 228 -1.27 11.98 8.73
N LEU A 229 -2.44 12.00 8.09
CA LEU A 229 -3.73 11.78 8.76
C LEU A 229 -3.81 10.37 9.35
N PHE A 230 -3.42 9.35 8.59
CA PHE A 230 -3.40 7.97 9.05
C PHE A 230 -2.55 7.81 10.32
N PHE A 231 -1.31 8.29 10.32
CA PHE A 231 -0.45 8.21 11.51
C PHE A 231 -1.02 8.99 12.69
N THR A 232 -1.53 10.19 12.47
CA THR A 232 -2.17 11.00 13.52
C THR A 232 -3.31 10.25 14.19
N LEU A 233 -4.16 9.60 13.38
CA LEU A 233 -5.28 8.80 13.88
C LEU A 233 -4.81 7.54 14.61
N LEU A 234 -3.82 6.83 14.06
CA LEU A 234 -3.24 5.64 14.67
C LEU A 234 -2.71 5.95 16.08
N TYR A 235 -1.90 7.00 16.22
CA TYR A 235 -1.32 7.40 17.51
C TYR A 235 -2.35 8.01 18.48
N SER A 236 -3.41 8.64 17.98
CA SER A 236 -4.51 9.14 18.82
C SER A 236 -5.35 8.02 19.42
N ASN A 237 -5.48 6.89 18.72
CA ASN A 237 -6.23 5.73 19.20
C ASN A 237 -5.40 4.87 20.17
N MET A 238 -4.08 4.79 19.98
CA MET A 238 -3.19 4.11 20.93
C MET A 238 -3.04 4.83 22.26
N SER A 239 -3.29 6.14 22.31
CA SER A 239 -3.22 6.94 23.56
C SER A 239 -4.57 7.05 24.28
N ALA A 240 -5.65 6.58 23.67
CA ALA A 240 -7.01 6.63 24.23
C ALA A 240 -7.48 5.29 24.84
N SER A 241 -6.65 4.25 24.77
CA SER A 241 -6.88 2.93 25.36
C SER A 241 -5.98 2.70 26.57
#